data_AF-A0AAN9F5H6-F1
#
_entry.id   AF-A0AAN9F5H6-F1
#
_cell.length_a   1.000
_cell.length_b   1.000
_cell.length_c   1.000
_cell.angle_alpha   90.00
_cell.angle_beta   90.00
_cell.angle_gamma   90.00
#
_symmetry.space_group_name_H-M   'P 1'
#
loop_
_entity.id
_entity.type
_entity.pdbx_description
1 polymer ?
#
loop_
_entity_poly.entity_id
_entity_poly.type
_entity_poly.pdbx_seq_one_letter_code
_entity_poly.pdbx_strand_id
1 'polypeptide(L)' 'MDRQTLEEDWSRFYEVFYGPFDDQSAAMHSILKGKESFTEQAFRSVLDKFVGVNLESSKLGSDEMPS' A
#
# COMPACT_ATOMS: atom_id res chain seq x y z
N MET A 1 1.42 -13.36 29.52
CA MET A 1 0.71 -12.15 29.11
C MET A 1 -0.73 -12.55 28.86
N ASP A 2 -1.68 -11.90 29.53
CA ASP A 2 -3.10 -12.24 29.40
C ASP A 2 -3.69 -11.57 28.16
N ARG A 3 -4.62 -12.27 27.50
CA ARG A 3 -5.29 -11.77 26.29
C ARG A 3 -6.08 -10.49 26.55
N GLN A 4 -6.60 -10.34 27.77
CA GLN A 4 -7.34 -9.16 28.21
C GLN A 4 -6.45 -7.91 28.27
N THR A 5 -5.21 -8.05 28.74
CA THR A 5 -4.24 -6.93 28.79
C THR A 5 -3.85 -6.46 27.39
N LEU A 6 -3.87 -7.37 26.41
CA LEU A 6 -3.60 -7.03 25.01
C LEU A 6 -4.78 -6.28 24.37
N GLU A 7 -6.03 -6.73 24.58
CA GLU A 7 -7.23 -6.07 24.04
C GLU A 7 -7.44 -4.66 24.60
N GLU A 8 -7.19 -4.45 25.89
CA GLU A 8 -7.24 -3.13 26.53
C GLU A 8 -6.19 -2.17 25.96
N ASP A 9 -4.97 -2.68 25.72
CA ASP A 9 -3.87 -1.90 25.15
C ASP A 9 -4.17 -1.48 23.70
N TRP A 10 -4.72 -2.38 22.88
CA TRP A 10 -5.16 -2.05 21.53
C TRP A 10 -6.27 -1.03 21.52
N SER A 11 -7.27 -1.18 22.38
CA SER A 11 -8.40 -0.24 22.46
C SER A 11 -7.92 1.17 22.82
N ARG A 12 -7.01 1.26 23.80
CA ARG A 12 -6.38 2.53 24.20
C ARG A 12 -5.54 3.12 23.07
N PHE A 13 -4.80 2.29 22.35
CA PHE A 13 -4.04 2.73 21.19
C PHE A 13 -4.95 3.34 20.12
N TYR A 14 -6.06 2.68 19.77
CA TYR A 14 -7.00 3.21 18.77
C TYR A 14 -7.58 4.56 19.20
N GLU A 15 -7.98 4.70 20.46
CA GLU A 15 -8.52 5.96 20.99
C GLU A 15 -7.51 7.09 20.94
N VAL A 16 -6.27 6.86 21.37
CA VAL A 16 -5.21 7.88 21.38
C VAL A 16 -4.74 8.22 19.97
N PHE A 17 -4.58 7.21 19.11
CA PHE A 17 -4.00 7.39 17.78
C PHE A 17 -5.00 8.03 16.82
N TYR A 18 -6.27 7.62 16.85
CA TYR A 18 -7.29 8.16 15.95
C TYR A 18 -8.10 9.30 16.56
N GLY A 19 -8.09 9.49 17.88
CA GLY A 19 -8.79 10.55 18.60
C GLY A 19 -8.62 11.97 18.03
N PRO A 20 -7.41 12.38 17.58
CA PRO A 20 -7.20 13.71 17.00
C PRO A 20 -7.81 13.93 15.60
N PHE A 21 -8.30 12.90 14.92
CA PHE A 21 -8.84 13.03 13.56
C PHE A 21 -10.35 13.27 13.60
N ASP A 22 -10.81 14.30 12.88
CA ASP A 22 -12.24 14.64 12.75
C ASP A 22 -13.05 13.51 12.09
N ASP A 23 -12.44 12.81 11.13
CA ASP A 23 -12.98 11.58 10.54
C ASP A 23 -11.97 10.43 10.71
N GLN A 24 -12.15 9.70 11.80
CA GLN A 24 -11.32 8.55 12.16
C GLN A 24 -11.37 7.42 11.12
N SER A 25 -12.52 7.26 10.45
CA SER A 25 -12.70 6.22 9.44
C SER A 25 -11.94 6.54 8.16
N ALA A 26 -11.97 7.81 7.73
CA ALA A 26 -11.17 8.28 6.61
C ALA A 26 -9.66 8.16 6.91
N ALA A 27 -9.22 8.55 8.12
CA ALA A 27 -7.82 8.42 8.54
C ALA A 27 -7.34 6.95 8.51
N MET A 28 -8.13 6.03 9.07
CA MET A 28 -7.87 4.59 9.01
C MET A 28 -7.76 4.10 7.56
N HIS A 29 -8.73 4.44 6.73
CA HIS A 29 -8.79 4.03 5.34
C HIS A 29 -7.56 4.53 4.55
N SER A 30 -7.13 5.77 4.77
CA SER A 30 -5.92 6.33 4.15
C SER A 30 -4.65 5.57 4.57
N ILE A 31 -4.52 5.19 5.84
CA ILE A 31 -3.38 4.42 6.33
C ILE A 31 -3.36 3.02 5.70
N LEU A 32 -4.51 2.33 5.67
CA LEU A 32 -4.62 1.00 5.06
C LEU A 32 -4.27 1.04 3.57
N LYS A 33 -4.82 2.00 2.83
CA LYS A 33 -4.52 2.20 1.40
C LYS A 33 -3.03 2.53 1.17
N GLY A 34 -2.42 3.30 2.06
CA GLY A 34 -0.98 3.58 2.02
C GLY A 34 -0.13 2.33 2.17
N LYS A 35 -0.47 1.44 3.12
CA LYS A 35 0.21 0.16 3.32
C LYS A 35 0.08 -0.77 2.11
N GLU A 36 -1.11 -0.84 1.52
CA GLU A 36 -1.37 -1.63 0.31
C GLU A 36 -0.54 -1.12 -0.87
N SER A 37 -0.56 0.21 -1.11
CA SER A 37 0.22 0.81 -2.19
C SER A 37 1.73 0.62 -2.00
N PHE A 38 2.23 0.77 -0.77
CA PHE A 38 3.63 0.51 -0.47
C PHE A 38 4.03 -0.93 -0.76
N THR A 39 3.19 -1.89 -0.36
CA THR A 39 3.43 -3.33 -0.60
C THR A 39 3.44 -3.64 -2.09
N GLU A 40 2.49 -3.08 -2.85
CA GLU A 40 2.45 -3.21 -4.29
C GLU A 40 3.72 -2.67 -4.95
N GLN A 41 4.16 -1.46 -4.56
CA GLN A 41 5.36 -0.84 -5.10
C GLN A 41 6.63 -1.62 -4.75
N ALA A 42 6.77 -2.08 -3.50
CA ALA A 42 7.90 -2.88 -3.07
C ALA A 42 7.97 -4.20 -3.87
N PHE A 43 6.82 -4.85 -4.08
CA PHE A 43 6.76 -6.08 -4.87
C PHE A 43 7.12 -5.83 -6.34
N ARG A 44 6.58 -4.78 -6.96
CA ARG A 44 6.96 -4.35 -8.32
C ARG A 44 8.45 -4.05 -8.43
N SER A 45 9.02 -3.36 -7.44
CA SER A 45 10.45 -3.03 -7.42
C SER A 45 11.35 -4.28 -7.34
N VAL A 46 10.93 -5.28 -6.56
CA VAL A 46 11.64 -6.57 -6.49
C VAL A 46 11.52 -7.30 -7.82
N LEU A 47 10.34 -7.36 -8.43
CA LEU A 47 10.16 -8.01 -9.73
C LEU A 47 10.95 -7.32 -10.84
N ASP A 48 10.96 -5.99 -10.87
CA ASP A 48 11.76 -5.21 -11.82
C ASP A 48 13.26 -5.56 -11.72
N LYS A 49 13.78 -5.60 -10.48
CA LYS A 49 15.19 -5.95 -10.22
C LYS A 49 15.54 -7.41 -10.47
N PHE A 50 14.64 -8.35 -10.20
CA PHE A 50 14.93 -9.79 -10.27
C PHE A 50 14.57 -10.43 -11.61
N VAL A 51 13.57 -9.89 -12.33
CA VAL A 51 13.08 -10.47 -13.59
C VAL A 51 13.62 -9.72 -14.81
N GLY A 52 14.18 -8.51 -14.65
CA GLY A 52 14.72 -7.74 -15.78
C GLY A 52 13.67 -7.43 -16.86
N VAL A 53 12.38 -7.56 -16.53
CA VAL A 53 11.29 -7.25 -17.43
C VAL A 53 11.03 -5.76 -17.30
N ASN A 54 11.64 -5.01 -18.22
CA ASN A 54 11.28 -3.64 -18.47
C ASN A 54 9.82 -3.62 -18.98
N LEU A 55 8.88 -3.44 -18.05
CA LEU A 55 7.43 -3.46 -18.28
C LEU A 55 6.95 -2.30 -19.19
N GLU A 56 7.85 -1.41 -19.57
CA GLU A 56 7.64 -0.28 -20.49
C GLU A 56 7.60 -0.68 -21.97
N SER A 57 7.99 -1.90 -22.34
CA SER A 57 8.18 -2.27 -23.76
C SER A 57 6.95 -2.81 -24.50
N SER A 58 5.78 -2.94 -23.87
CA SER A 58 4.57 -3.44 -24.55
C SER A 58 3.66 -2.34 -25.10
N LYS A 59 4.15 -1.10 -25.23
CA LYS A 59 3.44 -0.03 -25.94
C LYS A 59 4.33 0.71 -26.94
N LEU A 60 4.75 0.05 -28.02
CA LEU A 60 4.89 0.71 -29.32
C LEU A 60 5.09 -0.34 -30.42
N GLY A 61 4.09 -0.50 -31.29
CA GLY A 61 4.19 -1.44 -32.40
C GLY A 61 2.96 -1.44 -33.30
N SER A 62 2.32 -0.29 -33.49
CA SER A 62 1.33 -0.09 -34.54
C SER A 62 1.38 1.38 -34.97
N ASP A 63 2.28 1.67 -35.89
CA ASP A 63 2.08 2.59 -37.01
C ASP A 63 3.43 3.09 -37.53
N GLU A 64 4.00 2.37 -38.49
CA GLU A 64 4.54 2.95 -39.73
C GLU A 64 5.00 1.80 -40.64
N MET A 65 4.21 1.51 -41.68
CA MET A 65 4.71 0.78 -42.85
C MET A 65 5.36 1.79 -43.80
N PRO A 66 6.60 1.58 -44.26
CA PRO A 66 7.21 2.48 -45.22
C PRO A 66 6.74 2.19 -46.65
N SER A 67 6.22 3.27 -47.27
CA SER A 67 6.11 3.65 -48.70
C SER A 67 5.83 2.57 -49.75
#